data_AF-A0A9W8J936-F1
#
_entry.id   AF-A0A9W8J936-F1
#
_cell.length_a   1.000
_cell.length_b   1.000
_cell.length_c   1.000
_cell.angle_alpha   90.00
_cell.angle_beta   90.00
_cell.angle_gamma   90.00
#
_symmetry.space_group_name_H-M   'P 1'
#
loop_
_entity.id
_entity.type
_entity.pdbx_description
1 polymer ?
#
loop_
_entity_poly.entity_id
_entity_poly.type
_entity_poly.pdbx_seq_one_letter_code
_entity_poly.pdbx_strand_id
1 'polypeptide(L)'
;MLRPEWRLWPLSSFLGFVDLKTGVTVGLLFALLNKVAGVYGLIAVLTGAGGSFAQLSLYIYSVVALLALGWGLRAVKNEDSKQTLYFAHLFFADHVFSTSWTVFFAIAWWLWTAHDGERQANSPAQQAMIKLANVTHVFTPEERREAALSIWHHEKGKALAIIILSWLCKVR
;
A
#
# COMPACT_ATOMS: atom_id res chain seq x y z
N MET A 1 -38.30 15.99 24.80
CA MET A 1 -37.29 15.85 25.88
C MET A 1 -35.97 15.46 25.21
N LEU A 2 -35.08 16.43 24.97
CA LEU A 2 -33.77 16.18 24.37
C LEU A 2 -32.90 15.51 25.45
N ARG A 3 -32.51 14.25 25.24
CA ARG A 3 -31.56 13.59 26.15
C ARG A 3 -30.21 14.31 26.02
N PRO A 4 -29.53 14.69 27.11
CA PRO A 4 -28.18 15.21 27.03
C PRO A 4 -27.27 14.07 26.58
N GLU A 5 -26.92 14.07 25.31
CA GLU A 5 -25.91 13.17 24.75
C GLU A 5 -24.53 13.72 25.10
N TRP A 6 -23.87 13.06 26.04
CA TRP A 6 -22.49 13.36 26.43
C TRP A 6 -21.57 13.05 25.25
N ARG A 7 -21.37 14.04 24.36
CA ARG A 7 -20.42 13.96 23.25
C ARG A 7 -19.02 14.20 23.81
N LEU A 8 -18.33 13.10 24.14
CA LEU A 8 -16.94 13.11 24.59
C LEU A 8 -16.07 13.63 23.44
N TRP A 9 -15.71 14.92 23.47
CA TRP A 9 -14.70 15.47 22.57
C TRP A 9 -13.33 14.86 22.93
N PRO A 10 -12.54 14.37 21.95
CA PRO A 10 -12.72 14.47 20.50
C PRO A 10 -13.41 13.28 19.82
N LEU A 11 -13.80 12.23 20.56
CA LEU A 11 -14.32 10.95 20.03
C LEU A 11 -15.63 11.07 19.23
N SER A 12 -16.38 12.16 19.41
CA SER A 12 -17.63 12.42 18.69
C SER A 12 -17.46 13.08 17.30
N SER A 13 -16.22 13.22 16.83
CA SER A 13 -15.83 13.91 15.58
C SER A 13 -14.56 13.30 15.01
N PHE A 14 -14.42 13.28 13.68
CA PHE A 14 -13.17 12.87 13.06
C PHE A 14 -12.14 14.02 13.15
N LEU A 15 -11.00 13.74 13.79
CA LEU A 15 -9.92 14.68 14.08
C LEU A 15 -10.34 15.96 14.83
N GLY A 16 -11.55 16.00 15.44
CA GLY A 16 -12.05 17.20 16.09
C GLY A 16 -12.68 18.24 15.17
N PHE A 17 -12.63 18.06 13.84
CA PHE A 17 -13.01 19.09 12.85
C PHE A 17 -14.20 18.72 11.97
N VAL A 18 -14.39 17.44 11.65
CA VAL A 18 -15.46 16.99 10.75
C VAL A 18 -16.29 15.87 11.39
N ASP A 19 -17.48 15.61 10.84
CA ASP A 19 -18.32 14.53 11.31
C ASP A 19 -17.68 13.15 11.02
N LEU A 20 -18.03 12.16 11.85
CA LEU A 20 -17.49 10.80 11.75
C LEU A 20 -17.79 10.15 10.39
N LYS A 21 -18.96 10.41 9.81
CA LYS A 21 -19.35 9.84 8.51
C LYS A 21 -18.46 10.37 7.39
N THR A 22 -18.21 11.67 7.35
CA THR A 22 -17.28 12.29 6.40
C THR A 22 -15.87 11.76 6.60
N GLY A 23 -15.39 11.70 7.85
CA GLY A 23 -14.07 11.14 8.17
C GLY A 23 -13.88 9.71 7.69
N VAL A 24 -14.83 8.82 8.01
CA VAL A 24 -14.81 7.43 7.55
C VAL A 24 -14.89 7.38 6.03
N THR A 25 -15.76 8.16 5.39
CA THR A 25 -15.90 8.21 3.93
C THR A 25 -14.58 8.57 3.26
N VAL A 26 -13.89 9.62 3.74
CA VAL A 26 -12.58 10.04 3.23
C VAL A 26 -11.54 8.93 3.41
N GLY A 27 -11.48 8.30 4.59
CA GLY A 27 -10.59 7.18 4.85
C GLY A 27 -10.82 6.00 3.90
N LEU A 28 -12.08 5.67 3.63
CA LEU A 28 -12.45 4.61 2.68
C LEU A 28 -12.10 4.95 1.23
N LEU A 29 -12.18 6.22 0.82
CA LEU A 29 -11.74 6.65 -0.51
C LEU A 29 -10.22 6.47 -0.68
N PHE A 30 -9.42 6.81 0.33
CA PHE A 30 -7.98 6.53 0.30
C PHE A 30 -7.68 5.03 0.27
N ALA A 31 -8.41 4.24 1.07
CA ALA A 31 -8.28 2.78 1.03
C ALA A 31 -8.62 2.21 -0.36
N LEU A 32 -9.66 2.73 -1.00
CA LEU A 32 -10.08 2.33 -2.35
C LEU A 32 -8.98 2.63 -3.37
N LEU A 33 -8.44 3.84 -3.39
CA LEU A 33 -7.32 4.22 -4.25
C LEU A 33 -6.10 3.32 -4.04
N ASN A 34 -5.78 3.01 -2.78
CA ASN A 34 -4.68 2.11 -2.46
C ASN A 34 -4.88 0.69 -3.00
N LYS A 35 -6.11 0.15 -2.98
CA LYS A 35 -6.40 -1.18 -3.54
C LYS A 35 -6.40 -1.18 -5.08
N VAL A 36 -6.74 -0.06 -5.72
CA VAL A 36 -6.66 0.09 -7.19
C VAL A 36 -5.24 -0.10 -7.69
N ALA A 37 -4.21 0.33 -6.95
CA ALA A 37 -2.81 0.06 -7.30
C ALA A 37 -2.51 -1.45 -7.43
N GLY A 38 -3.13 -2.28 -6.58
CA GLY A 38 -3.04 -3.74 -6.66
C GLY A 38 -3.71 -4.33 -7.91
N VAL A 39 -4.78 -3.70 -8.42
CA VAL A 39 -5.44 -4.09 -9.68
C VAL A 39 -4.50 -3.84 -10.87
N TYR A 40 -3.83 -2.69 -10.90
CA TYR A 40 -2.81 -2.43 -11.92
C TYR A 40 -1.65 -3.42 -11.85
N GLY A 41 -1.22 -3.80 -10.64
CA GLY A 41 -0.24 -4.87 -10.42
C GLY A 41 -0.69 -6.21 -11.02
N LEU A 42 -1.98 -6.57 -10.85
CA LEU A 42 -2.54 -7.78 -11.46
C LEU A 42 -2.47 -7.74 -12.98
N ILE A 43 -2.88 -6.61 -13.58
CA ILE A 43 -2.82 -6.42 -15.04
C ILE A 43 -1.38 -6.57 -15.52
N ALA A 44 -0.41 -5.95 -14.83
CA ALA A 44 1.00 -6.06 -15.18
C ALA A 44 1.48 -7.52 -15.22
N VAL A 45 1.17 -8.30 -14.17
CA VAL A 45 1.51 -9.74 -14.12
C VAL A 45 0.88 -10.50 -15.30
N LEU A 46 -0.41 -10.28 -15.56
CA LEU A 46 -1.13 -10.92 -16.67
C LEU A 46 -0.59 -10.54 -18.05
N THR A 47 -0.05 -9.32 -18.21
CA THR A 47 0.59 -8.85 -19.44
C THR A 47 2.05 -9.30 -19.60
N GLY A 48 2.55 -10.13 -18.68
CA GLY A 48 3.90 -10.71 -18.78
C GLY A 48 5.01 -9.88 -18.13
N ALA A 49 4.69 -8.99 -17.18
CA ALA A 49 5.68 -8.26 -16.38
C ALA A 49 6.40 -9.15 -15.33
N GLY A 50 6.15 -10.45 -15.35
CA GLY A 50 6.62 -11.37 -14.32
C GLY A 50 6.00 -11.09 -12.95
N GLY A 51 6.38 -11.90 -11.97
CA GLY A 51 5.96 -11.71 -10.58
C GLY A 51 6.06 -12.99 -9.78
N SER A 52 6.29 -12.86 -8.47
CA SER A 52 6.27 -14.01 -7.57
C SER A 52 4.83 -14.46 -7.26
N PHE A 53 4.66 -15.71 -6.85
CA PHE A 53 3.37 -16.21 -6.36
C PHE A 53 2.80 -15.33 -5.23
N ALA A 54 3.68 -14.80 -4.38
CA ALA A 54 3.31 -13.91 -3.28
C ALA A 54 2.78 -12.54 -3.79
N GLN A 55 3.34 -11.99 -4.87
CA GLN A 55 2.80 -10.78 -5.50
C GLN A 55 1.44 -11.03 -6.15
N LEU A 56 1.28 -12.17 -6.83
CA LEU A 56 0.00 -12.54 -7.44
C LEU A 56 -1.11 -12.68 -6.39
N SER A 57 -0.84 -13.35 -5.27
CA SER A 57 -1.82 -13.51 -4.19
C SER A 57 -2.24 -12.16 -3.58
N LEU A 58 -1.30 -11.22 -3.40
CA LEU A 58 -1.59 -9.86 -2.97
C LEU A 58 -2.50 -9.11 -3.95
N TYR A 59 -2.24 -9.25 -5.26
CA TYR A 59 -3.03 -8.55 -6.28
C TYR A 59 -4.44 -9.10 -6.39
N ILE A 60 -4.61 -10.43 -6.34
CA ILE A 60 -5.94 -11.08 -6.28
C ILE A 60 -6.69 -10.61 -5.02
N TYR A 61 -6.03 -10.62 -3.87
CA TYR A 61 -6.59 -10.13 -2.63
C TYR A 61 -7.04 -8.65 -2.74
N SER A 62 -6.25 -7.81 -3.41
CA SER A 62 -6.58 -6.39 -3.59
C SER A 62 -7.87 -6.19 -4.39
N VAL A 63 -8.14 -7.05 -5.39
CA VAL A 63 -9.41 -7.04 -6.14
C VAL A 63 -10.59 -7.39 -5.24
N VAL A 64 -10.46 -8.45 -4.43
CA VAL A 64 -11.52 -8.86 -3.49
C VAL A 64 -11.77 -7.77 -2.45
N ALA A 65 -10.70 -7.20 -1.89
CA ALA A 65 -10.78 -6.10 -0.94
C ALA A 65 -11.45 -4.86 -1.57
N LEU A 66 -11.22 -4.58 -2.85
CA LEU A 66 -11.85 -3.46 -3.56
C LEU A 66 -13.38 -3.61 -3.61
N LEU A 67 -13.88 -4.82 -3.86
CA LEU A 67 -15.33 -5.10 -3.83
C LEU A 67 -15.90 -4.90 -2.42
N ALA A 68 -15.20 -5.38 -1.40
CA ALA A 68 -15.58 -5.19 0.00
C ALA A 68 -15.60 -3.70 0.40
N LEU A 69 -14.61 -2.92 -0.03
CA LEU A 69 -14.55 -1.47 0.20
C LEU A 69 -15.70 -0.73 -0.51
N GLY A 70 -16.04 -1.13 -1.75
CA GLY A 70 -17.18 -0.57 -2.47
C GLY A 70 -18.50 -0.82 -1.75
N TRP A 71 -18.71 -2.02 -1.23
CA TRP A 71 -19.86 -2.35 -0.39
C TRP A 71 -19.87 -1.56 0.92
N GLY A 72 -18.72 -1.49 1.62
CA GLY A 72 -18.57 -0.73 2.86
C GLY A 72 -18.84 0.77 2.70
N LEU A 73 -18.37 1.36 1.60
CA LEU A 73 -18.64 2.76 1.28
C LEU A 73 -20.13 3.01 1.11
N ARG A 74 -20.86 2.08 0.46
CA ARG A 74 -22.33 2.17 0.33
C ARG A 74 -23.02 2.02 1.69
N ALA A 75 -22.59 1.07 2.53
CA ALA A 75 -23.14 0.86 3.86
C ALA A 75 -22.99 2.10 4.75
N VAL A 76 -21.80 2.73 4.76
CA VAL A 76 -21.52 3.96 5.52
C VAL A 76 -22.34 5.13 4.99
N LYS A 77 -22.45 5.29 3.66
CA LYS A 77 -23.24 6.39 3.06
C LYS A 77 -24.73 6.29 3.41
N ASN A 78 -25.26 5.07 3.46
CA ASN A 78 -26.65 4.77 3.79
C ASN A 78 -26.94 4.76 5.30
N GLU A 79 -25.93 4.93 6.16
CA GLU A 79 -26.05 4.88 7.63
C GLU A 79 -26.69 3.57 8.14
N ASP A 80 -26.48 2.46 7.42
CA ASP A 80 -26.92 1.14 7.88
C ASP A 80 -25.95 0.65 8.95
N SER A 81 -26.37 0.76 10.21
CA SER A 81 -25.57 0.37 11.39
C SER A 81 -25.11 -1.09 11.36
N LYS A 82 -25.94 -2.03 10.88
CA LYS A 82 -25.59 -3.46 10.86
C LYS A 82 -24.54 -3.74 9.79
N GLN A 83 -24.76 -3.24 8.58
CA GLN A 83 -23.81 -3.43 7.49
C GLN A 83 -22.47 -2.72 7.77
N THR A 84 -22.52 -1.53 8.37
CA THR A 84 -21.32 -0.78 8.77
C THR A 84 -20.52 -1.54 9.82
N LEU A 85 -21.19 -2.21 10.77
CA LEU A 85 -20.51 -3.04 11.78
C LEU A 85 -19.82 -4.26 11.15
N TYR A 86 -20.50 -4.99 10.26
CA TYR A 86 -19.88 -6.11 9.54
C TYR A 86 -18.70 -5.66 8.69
N PHE A 87 -18.86 -4.52 8.01
CA PHE A 87 -17.78 -3.93 7.24
C PHE A 87 -16.59 -3.52 8.12
N ALA A 88 -16.81 -3.00 9.32
CA ALA A 88 -15.73 -2.67 10.25
C ALA A 88 -14.86 -3.90 10.60
N HIS A 89 -15.47 -5.07 10.77
CA HIS A 89 -14.72 -6.31 11.01
C HIS A 89 -13.91 -6.74 9.77
N LEU A 90 -14.50 -6.62 8.57
CA LEU A 90 -13.78 -6.88 7.32
C LEU A 90 -12.63 -5.90 7.12
N PHE A 91 -12.83 -4.62 7.44
CA PHE A 91 -11.81 -3.59 7.35
C PHE A 91 -10.67 -3.83 8.36
N PHE A 92 -11.00 -4.30 9.56
CA PHE A 92 -9.99 -4.73 10.53
C PHE A 92 -9.20 -5.94 10.05
N ALA A 93 -9.87 -6.97 9.51
CA ALA A 93 -9.19 -8.11 8.90
C ALA A 93 -8.28 -7.69 7.73
N ASP A 94 -8.73 -6.73 6.91
CA ASP A 94 -7.93 -6.14 5.84
C ASP A 94 -6.68 -5.44 6.36
N HIS A 95 -6.80 -4.72 7.46
CA HIS A 95 -5.69 -4.06 8.13
C HIS A 95 -4.66 -5.07 8.64
N VAL A 96 -5.09 -6.15 9.29
CA VAL A 96 -4.20 -7.22 9.79
C VAL A 96 -3.45 -7.87 8.63
N PHE A 97 -4.16 -8.27 7.58
CA PHE A 97 -3.54 -8.90 6.41
C PHE A 97 -2.55 -7.96 5.71
N SER A 98 -2.94 -6.70 5.51
CA SER A 98 -2.06 -5.69 4.89
C SER A 98 -0.81 -5.44 5.74
N THR A 99 -0.94 -5.45 7.08
CA THR A 99 0.20 -5.30 8.00
C THR A 99 1.16 -6.49 7.89
N SER A 100 0.65 -7.72 7.88
CA SER A 100 1.48 -8.91 7.67
C SER A 100 2.24 -8.84 6.35
N TRP A 101 1.61 -8.33 5.29
CA TRP A 101 2.27 -8.11 4.01
C TRP A 101 3.35 -7.02 4.06
N THR A 102 3.09 -5.90 4.76
CA THR A 102 4.11 -4.86 4.97
C THR A 102 5.34 -5.41 5.70
N VAL A 103 5.14 -6.26 6.71
CA VAL A 103 6.25 -6.93 7.42
C VAL A 103 7.00 -7.87 6.50
N PHE A 104 6.28 -8.71 5.73
CA PHE A 104 6.90 -9.59 4.74
C PHE A 104 7.73 -8.81 3.71
N PHE A 105 7.17 -7.73 3.16
CA PHE A 105 7.87 -6.84 2.24
C PHE A 105 9.12 -6.23 2.88
N ALA A 106 9.04 -5.74 4.11
CA ALA A 106 10.19 -5.15 4.80
C ALA A 106 11.31 -6.18 4.99
N ILE A 107 10.98 -7.41 5.38
CA ILE A 107 11.95 -8.51 5.50
C ILE A 107 12.57 -8.84 4.14
N ALA A 108 11.75 -9.07 3.12
CA ALA A 108 12.22 -9.44 1.79
C ALA A 108 13.10 -8.34 1.16
N TRP A 109 12.71 -7.08 1.36
CA TRP A 109 13.46 -5.94 0.85
C TRP A 109 14.78 -5.79 1.61
N TRP A 110 14.80 -5.74 2.95
CA TRP A 110 16.04 -5.48 3.69
C TRP A 110 17.00 -6.66 3.78
N LEU A 111 16.49 -7.89 3.82
CA LEU A 111 17.31 -9.07 4.11
C LEU A 111 17.55 -9.97 2.90
N TRP A 112 16.63 -10.01 1.93
CA TRP A 112 16.71 -10.96 0.81
C TRP A 112 17.01 -10.33 -0.55
N THR A 113 16.84 -9.02 -0.67
CA THR A 113 17.09 -8.31 -1.93
C THR A 113 18.52 -7.77 -1.95
N ALA A 114 19.28 -8.14 -3.01
CA ALA A 114 20.58 -7.54 -3.28
C ALA A 114 20.39 -6.10 -3.78
N HIS A 115 21.13 -5.16 -3.20
CA HIS A 115 21.09 -3.73 -3.56
C HIS A 115 22.35 -3.31 -4.34
N ASP A 116 22.80 -4.19 -5.23
CA ASP A 116 24.01 -4.03 -6.06
C ASP A 116 23.75 -3.22 -7.35
N GLY A 117 22.52 -2.76 -7.56
CA GLY A 117 22.19 -1.91 -8.70
C GLY A 117 22.19 -2.65 -10.05
N GLU A 118 22.10 -3.97 -10.04
CA GLU A 118 21.91 -4.71 -11.29
C GLU A 118 20.63 -4.28 -12.01
N ARG A 119 20.74 -4.13 -13.33
CA ARG A 119 19.60 -3.76 -14.17
C ARG A 119 18.69 -4.96 -14.33
N GLN A 120 17.70 -5.07 -13.45
CA GLN A 120 16.65 -6.07 -13.59
C GLN A 120 15.60 -5.57 -14.58
N ALA A 121 15.37 -6.33 -15.63
CA ALA A 121 14.30 -6.08 -16.58
C ALA A 121 13.22 -7.14 -16.40
N ASN A 122 12.06 -6.73 -15.89
CA ASN A 122 10.97 -7.64 -15.55
C ASN A 122 10.06 -7.94 -16.75
N SER A 123 10.27 -7.27 -17.90
CA SER A 123 9.53 -7.54 -19.13
C SER A 123 10.36 -7.30 -20.40
N PRO A 124 9.98 -7.92 -21.53
CA PRO A 124 10.59 -7.62 -22.84
C PRO A 124 10.49 -6.13 -23.20
N ALA A 125 9.40 -5.47 -22.81
CA ALA A 125 9.22 -4.03 -23.01
C ALA A 125 10.24 -3.20 -22.20
N GLN A 126 10.48 -3.55 -20.92
CA GLN A 126 11.52 -2.91 -20.13
C GLN A 126 12.91 -3.16 -20.71
N GLN A 127 13.19 -4.37 -21.20
CA GLN A 127 14.46 -4.65 -21.90
C GLN A 127 14.62 -3.78 -23.15
N ALA A 128 13.56 -3.62 -23.94
CA ALA A 128 13.58 -2.74 -25.11
C ALA A 128 13.83 -1.28 -24.72
N MET A 129 13.20 -0.77 -23.65
CA MET A 129 13.46 0.58 -23.15
C MET A 129 14.90 0.75 -22.65
N ILE A 130 15.45 -0.23 -21.92
CA ILE A 130 16.85 -0.20 -21.46
C ILE A 130 17.82 -0.17 -22.66
N LYS A 131 17.50 -0.91 -23.73
CA LYS A 131 18.30 -0.92 -24.97
C LYS A 131 18.18 0.39 -25.75
N LEU A 132 17.00 1.03 -25.73
CA LEU A 132 16.76 2.29 -26.41
C LEU A 132 17.34 3.49 -25.64
N ALA A 133 17.48 3.36 -24.32
CA ALA A 133 18.08 4.38 -23.48
C ALA A 133 19.53 4.64 -23.91
N ASN A 134 19.77 5.80 -24.53
CA ASN A 134 21.09 6.24 -24.96
C ASN A 134 21.92 6.70 -23.76
N VAL A 135 22.31 5.75 -22.90
CA VAL A 135 23.08 6.01 -21.69
C VAL A 135 24.50 6.41 -22.08
N THR A 136 24.78 7.70 -21.99
CA THR A 136 26.07 8.32 -22.34
C THR A 136 27.19 8.02 -21.34
N HIS A 137 26.85 7.65 -20.10
CA HIS A 137 27.82 7.27 -19.08
C HIS A 137 27.53 5.85 -18.57
N VAL A 138 28.28 4.87 -19.07
CA VAL A 138 28.14 3.47 -18.68
C VAL A 138 29.16 3.16 -17.59
N PHE A 139 28.71 3.15 -16.33
CA PHE A 139 29.53 2.62 -15.23
C PHE A 139 29.90 1.16 -15.51
N THR A 140 31.14 0.81 -15.20
CA THR A 140 31.54 -0.60 -15.11
C THR A 140 30.64 -1.33 -14.08
N PRO A 141 30.51 -2.66 -14.15
CA PRO A 141 29.70 -3.42 -13.19
C PRO A 141 30.09 -3.14 -11.72
N GLU A 142 31.38 -3.01 -11.44
CA GLU A 142 31.90 -2.76 -10.09
C GLU A 142 31.60 -1.33 -9.61
N GLU A 143 31.87 -0.32 -10.44
CA GLU A 143 31.55 1.08 -10.10
C GLU A 143 30.05 1.26 -9.82
N ARG A 144 29.19 0.58 -10.59
CA ARG A 144 27.74 0.62 -10.38
C ARG A 144 27.35 0.00 -9.05
N ARG A 145 27.96 -1.15 -8.70
CA ARG A 145 27.72 -1.85 -7.44
C ARG A 145 28.13 -0.99 -6.25
N GLU A 146 29.32 -0.39 -6.30
CA GLU A 146 29.80 0.50 -5.24
C GLU A 146 28.88 1.73 -5.08
N ALA A 147 28.50 2.37 -6.18
CA ALA A 147 27.56 3.48 -6.17
C ALA A 147 26.20 3.07 -5.58
N ALA A 148 25.62 1.96 -6.04
CA ALA A 148 24.33 1.46 -5.56
C ALA A 148 24.36 1.12 -4.06
N LEU A 149 25.41 0.45 -3.60
CA LEU A 149 25.57 0.12 -2.18
C LEU A 149 25.74 1.38 -1.34
N SER A 150 26.52 2.37 -1.80
CA SER A 150 26.69 3.63 -1.06
C SER A 150 25.35 4.35 -0.84
N ILE A 151 24.49 4.39 -1.88
CA ILE A 151 23.14 4.94 -1.79
C ILE A 151 22.29 4.12 -0.82
N TRP A 152 22.31 2.80 -0.95
CA TRP A 152 21.54 1.92 -0.07
C TRP A 152 21.92 2.10 1.41
N HIS A 153 23.22 2.12 1.71
CA HIS A 153 23.70 2.33 3.07
C HIS A 153 23.27 3.68 3.65
N HIS A 154 23.20 4.73 2.82
CA HIS A 154 22.75 6.04 3.22
C HIS A 154 21.23 6.13 3.43
N GLU A 155 20.44 5.50 2.55
CA GLU A 155 18.98 5.67 2.50
C GLU A 155 18.18 4.64 3.30
N LYS A 156 18.74 3.45 3.56
CA LYS A 156 18.01 2.35 4.21
C LYS A 156 17.40 2.73 5.56
N GLY A 157 18.06 3.59 6.34
CA GLY A 157 17.54 4.06 7.62
C GLY A 157 16.32 4.97 7.45
N LYS A 158 16.40 5.92 6.52
CA LYS A 158 15.32 6.87 6.21
C LYS A 158 14.11 6.14 5.65
N ALA A 159 14.34 5.22 4.71
CA ALA A 159 13.29 4.40 4.11
C ALA A 159 12.54 3.57 5.18
N LEU A 160 13.27 2.93 6.11
CA LEU A 160 12.67 2.18 7.20
C LEU A 160 11.85 3.09 8.15
N ALA A 161 12.40 4.26 8.50
CA ALA A 161 11.69 5.22 9.35
C ALA A 161 10.38 5.70 8.70
N ILE A 162 10.39 5.98 7.38
CA ILE A 162 9.19 6.34 6.63
C ILE A 162 8.15 5.22 6.71
N ILE A 163 8.54 3.96 6.47
CA ILE A 163 7.62 2.82 6.56
C ILE A 163 6.99 2.72 7.96
N ILE A 164 7.79 2.82 9.02
CA ILE A 164 7.30 2.74 10.41
C ILE A 164 6.35 3.89 10.73
N LEU A 165 6.73 5.13 10.39
CA LEU A 165 5.91 6.31 10.66
C LEU A 165 4.60 6.26 9.86
N SER A 166 4.65 5.87 8.59
CA SER A 166 3.45 5.67 7.77
C SER A 166 2.53 4.60 8.36
N TRP A 167 3.07 3.49 8.86
CA TRP A 167 2.28 2.45 9.52
C TRP A 167 1.65 2.95 10.82
N LEU A 168 2.40 3.66 11.68
CA LEU A 168 1.88 4.23 12.93
C LEU A 168 0.75 5.25 12.69
N CYS A 169 0.86 6.07 11.64
CA CYS A 169 -0.20 7.00 11.25
C CYS A 169 -1.49 6.27 10.82
N LYS A 170 -1.38 5.06 10.27
CA LYS A 170 -2.53 4.26 9.81
C LYS A 170 -3.30 3.57 10.94
N VAL A 171 -2.66 3.38 12.10
CA VAL A 171 -3.25 2.65 13.26
C VAL A 171 -4.10 3.58 14.15
N ARG A 172 -4.02 4.90 13.97
CA ARG A 172 -4.86 5.89 14.66
C ARG A 172 -6.12 6.22 13.88
#